data_AF-A0A5B9T3S4-F1
#
_entry.id   AF-A0A5B9T3S4-F1
#
_cell.length_a   1.000
_cell.length_b   1.000
_cell.length_c   1.000
_cell.angle_alpha   90.00
_cell.angle_beta   90.00
_cell.angle_gamma   90.00
#
_symmetry.space_group_name_H-M   'P 1'
#
loop_
_entity.id
_entity.type
_entity.pdbx_description
1 polymer ?
#
loop_
_entity_poly.entity_id
_entity_poly.type
_entity_poly.pdbx_seq_one_letter_code
_entity_poly.pdbx_strand_id
1 'polypeptide(L)'
;MEELKGTSRLYLDDRPLVKGIIAAKQAHERLMGEVYNYEAHGGLILEGGSISLLKCMAQSSYWSADFRWHIIRHELADEETFMNVAKARVKQMLRPAAGLSIIQELVDLWKEPRLRPILKEIDGYRYAMLFASQNQITSDMLLQLDADMEDKLIHGIAQEYLIHARRQEQKFPRVNAAAYDGFEGHPFGMY
;
A
#
# COMPACT_ATOMS: atom_id res chain seq x y z
N MET A 1 8.46 -12.18 15.01
CA MET A 1 8.76 -11.90 13.59
C MET A 1 10.14 -12.49 13.25
N GLU A 2 10.26 -13.81 13.39
CA GLU A 2 11.50 -14.55 13.08
C GLU A 2 11.47 -15.13 11.66
N GLU A 3 10.28 -15.41 11.12
CA GLU A 3 10.06 -15.97 9.77
C GLU A 3 10.53 -15.07 8.62
N LEU A 4 10.69 -13.77 8.84
CA LEU A 4 11.22 -12.84 7.84
C LEU A 4 12.74 -12.66 7.94
N LYS A 5 13.41 -13.20 8.97
CA LYS A 5 14.88 -13.15 9.04
C LYS A 5 15.44 -14.04 7.93
N GLY A 6 16.11 -13.42 6.97
CA GLY A 6 16.69 -14.10 5.81
C GLY A 6 15.91 -13.91 4.50
N THR A 7 14.81 -13.16 4.49
CA THR A 7 14.14 -12.78 3.24
C THR A 7 14.71 -11.49 2.66
N SER A 8 14.67 -11.35 1.34
CA SER A 8 15.05 -10.12 0.62
C SER A 8 13.80 -9.49 0.00
N ARG A 9 13.67 -8.17 0.09
CA ARG A 9 12.52 -7.46 -0.47
C ARG A 9 12.73 -7.15 -1.95
N LEU A 10 11.79 -7.59 -2.78
CA LEU A 10 11.71 -7.25 -4.19
C LEU A 10 10.56 -6.27 -4.41
N TYR A 11 10.80 -5.21 -5.17
CA TYR A 11 9.78 -4.27 -5.58
C TYR A 11 9.37 -4.56 -7.02
N LEU A 12 8.06 -4.59 -7.31
CA LEU A 12 7.55 -4.90 -8.65
C LEU A 12 7.95 -3.86 -9.72
N ASP A 13 8.28 -2.65 -9.30
CA ASP A 13 8.74 -1.59 -10.19
C ASP A 13 9.56 -0.55 -9.41
N ASP A 14 10.53 0.04 -10.09
CA ASP A 14 11.34 1.18 -9.65
C ASP A 14 11.12 2.41 -10.53
N ARG A 15 10.10 2.38 -11.41
CA ARG A 15 9.81 3.47 -12.35
C ARG A 15 9.66 4.83 -11.65
N PRO A 16 10.17 5.92 -12.27
CA PRO A 16 9.92 7.27 -11.79
C PRO A 16 8.43 7.60 -11.74
N LEU A 17 7.98 8.26 -10.67
CA LEU A 17 6.59 8.67 -10.47
C LEU A 17 6.04 9.55 -11.61
N VAL A 18 6.91 10.28 -12.32
CA VAL A 18 6.55 11.07 -13.51
C VAL A 18 5.95 10.24 -14.64
N LYS A 19 6.16 8.91 -14.64
CA LYS A 19 5.52 7.99 -15.58
C LYS A 19 4.12 7.54 -15.13
N GLY A 20 3.59 8.08 -14.03
CA GLY A 20 2.33 7.67 -13.41
C GLY A 20 2.43 6.38 -12.59
N ILE A 21 1.37 6.12 -11.83
CA ILE A 21 1.20 4.86 -11.10
C ILE A 21 1.10 3.70 -12.10
N ILE A 22 1.81 2.61 -11.82
CA ILE A 22 1.77 1.41 -12.67
C ILE A 22 0.32 0.88 -12.79
N ALA A 23 -0.11 0.61 -14.02
CA ALA A 23 -1.42 0.03 -14.27
C ALA A 23 -1.51 -1.39 -13.71
N ALA A 24 -2.68 -1.79 -13.18
CA ALA A 24 -2.85 -3.08 -12.51
C ALA A 24 -2.47 -4.29 -13.38
N LYS A 25 -2.86 -4.29 -14.66
CA LYS A 25 -2.48 -5.34 -15.62
C LYS A 25 -0.96 -5.42 -15.81
N GLN A 26 -0.29 -4.27 -15.95
CA GLN A 26 1.16 -4.22 -16.08
C GLN A 26 1.86 -4.70 -14.80
N ALA A 27 1.36 -4.32 -13.62
CA ALA A 27 1.87 -4.79 -12.34
C ALA A 27 1.70 -6.31 -12.19
N HIS A 28 0.57 -6.85 -12.65
CA HIS A 28 0.30 -8.28 -12.66
C HIS A 28 1.23 -9.05 -13.61
N GLU A 29 1.44 -8.56 -14.83
CA GLU A 29 2.41 -9.14 -15.78
C GLU A 29 3.83 -9.19 -15.20
N ARG A 30 4.28 -8.10 -14.55
CA ARG A 30 5.57 -8.06 -13.86
C ARG A 30 5.63 -9.03 -12.68
N LEU A 31 4.58 -9.08 -11.87
CA LEU A 31 4.49 -10.01 -10.74
C LEU A 31 4.62 -11.47 -11.22
N MET A 32 3.96 -11.85 -12.32
CA MET A 32 4.13 -13.19 -12.91
C MET A 32 5.58 -13.43 -13.34
N GLY A 33 6.23 -12.44 -13.98
CA GLY A 33 7.63 -12.51 -14.35
C GLY A 33 8.57 -12.70 -13.16
N GLU A 34 8.37 -11.96 -12.07
CA GLU A 34 9.15 -12.14 -10.84
C GLU A 34 8.93 -13.52 -10.23
N VAL A 35 7.68 -13.99 -10.14
CA VAL A 35 7.40 -15.33 -9.61
C VAL A 35 8.11 -16.41 -10.44
N TYR A 36 8.06 -16.30 -11.76
CA TYR A 36 8.75 -17.21 -12.66
C TYR A 36 10.28 -17.18 -12.46
N ASN A 37 10.88 -15.99 -12.36
CA ASN A 37 12.33 -15.83 -12.19
C ASN A 37 12.86 -16.43 -10.88
N TYR A 38 12.01 -16.49 -9.85
CA TYR A 38 12.40 -16.97 -8.52
C TYR A 38 11.83 -18.35 -8.15
N GLU A 39 11.14 -19.04 -9.07
CA GLU A 39 10.54 -20.36 -8.80
C GLU A 39 11.58 -21.39 -8.29
N ALA A 40 12.79 -21.34 -8.83
CA ALA A 40 13.89 -22.24 -8.45
C ALA A 40 14.44 -22.00 -7.02
N HIS A 41 14.11 -20.87 -6.40
CA HIS A 41 14.56 -20.50 -5.06
C HIS A 41 13.65 -21.06 -3.95
N GLY A 42 12.66 -21.87 -4.31
CA GLY A 42 11.80 -22.60 -3.39
C GLY A 42 10.46 -21.92 -3.15
N GLY A 43 10.44 -20.77 -2.48
CA GLY A 43 9.19 -20.11 -2.08
C GLY A 43 9.30 -18.59 -2.10
N LEU A 44 8.15 -17.94 -2.33
CA LEU A 44 8.02 -16.48 -2.36
C LEU A 44 6.91 -16.04 -1.43
N ILE A 45 7.11 -14.87 -0.82
CA ILE A 45 6.08 -14.19 -0.03
C ILE A 45 5.52 -13.06 -0.89
N LEU A 46 4.24 -13.16 -1.23
CA LEU A 46 3.51 -12.08 -1.88
C LEU A 46 2.80 -11.25 -0.81
N GLU A 47 3.26 -10.02 -0.59
CA GLU A 47 2.69 -9.10 0.41
C GLU A 47 2.22 -7.81 -0.25
N GLY A 48 1.00 -7.37 0.08
CA GLY A 48 0.48 -6.08 -0.37
C GLY A 48 -1.04 -5.95 -0.28
N GLY A 49 -1.53 -4.73 -0.47
CA GLY A 49 -2.95 -4.36 -0.35
C GLY A 49 -3.57 -3.73 -1.60
N SER A 50 -2.96 -3.90 -2.78
CA SER A 50 -3.47 -3.30 -4.01
C SER A 50 -4.76 -3.99 -4.49
N ILE A 51 -5.90 -3.31 -4.33
CA ILE A 51 -7.23 -3.82 -4.71
C ILE A 51 -7.24 -4.26 -6.18
N SER A 52 -6.70 -3.44 -7.08
CA SER A 52 -6.75 -3.68 -8.53
C SER A 52 -5.81 -4.81 -8.95
N LEU A 53 -4.62 -4.92 -8.35
CA LEU A 53 -3.69 -6.01 -8.60
C LEU A 53 -4.26 -7.35 -8.12
N LEU A 54 -4.81 -7.41 -6.90
CA LEU A 54 -5.44 -8.62 -6.37
C LEU A 54 -6.60 -9.09 -7.26
N LYS A 55 -7.38 -8.16 -7.84
CA LYS A 55 -8.42 -8.51 -8.83
C LYS A 55 -7.85 -9.07 -10.13
N CYS A 56 -6.75 -8.51 -10.64
CA CYS A 56 -6.06 -9.08 -11.80
C CYS A 56 -5.56 -10.49 -11.50
N MET A 57 -4.99 -10.72 -10.31
CA MET A 57 -4.59 -12.06 -9.89
C MET A 57 -5.79 -13.00 -9.83
N ALA A 58 -6.89 -12.58 -9.20
CA ALA A 58 -8.09 -13.41 -9.08
C ALA A 58 -8.76 -13.80 -10.42
N GLN A 59 -8.46 -13.08 -11.50
CA GLN A 59 -8.99 -13.32 -12.85
C GLN A 59 -8.01 -14.10 -13.74
N SER A 60 -6.81 -14.41 -13.25
CA SER A 60 -5.75 -15.02 -14.06
C SER A 60 -5.58 -16.50 -13.74
N SER A 61 -5.69 -17.33 -14.77
CA SER A 61 -5.41 -18.77 -14.67
C SER A 61 -3.95 -19.10 -14.33
N TYR A 62 -3.02 -18.13 -14.42
CA TYR A 62 -1.63 -18.32 -14.01
C TYR A 62 -1.53 -18.82 -12.56
N TRP A 63 -2.35 -18.27 -11.67
CA TRP A 63 -2.32 -18.60 -10.25
C TRP A 63 -3.02 -19.93 -9.91
N SER A 64 -3.68 -20.55 -10.89
CA SER A 64 -4.24 -21.91 -10.80
C SER A 64 -3.22 -23.01 -11.15
N ALA A 65 -1.98 -22.64 -11.53
CA ALA A 65 -0.91 -23.58 -11.86
C ALA A 65 -0.41 -24.36 -10.61
N ASP A 66 0.69 -25.11 -10.76
CA ASP A 66 1.30 -25.98 -9.75
C ASP A 66 1.96 -25.21 -8.56
N PHE A 67 1.26 -24.23 -8.01
CA PHE A 67 1.64 -23.52 -6.80
C PHE A 67 0.99 -24.16 -5.57
N ARG A 68 1.76 -24.18 -4.48
CA ARG A 68 1.25 -24.43 -3.13
C ARG A 68 1.15 -23.13 -2.37
N TRP A 69 -0.02 -22.87 -1.79
CA TRP A 69 -0.32 -21.62 -1.13
C TRP A 69 -0.39 -21.77 0.38
N HIS A 70 0.17 -20.78 1.06
CA HIS A 70 -0.15 -20.42 2.44
C HIS A 70 -0.68 -18.99 2.40
N ILE A 71 -1.95 -18.79 2.81
CA ILE A 71 -2.65 -17.52 2.61
C ILE A 71 -3.04 -16.95 3.97
N ILE A 72 -2.50 -15.78 4.29
CA ILE A 72 -2.89 -15.01 5.48
C ILE A 72 -3.63 -13.76 5.00
N ARG A 73 -4.89 -13.63 5.41
CA ARG A 73 -5.68 -12.41 5.24
C ARG A 73 -5.72 -11.65 6.56
N HIS A 74 -5.17 -10.44 6.57
CA HIS A 74 -5.35 -9.52 7.70
C HIS A 74 -6.63 -8.72 7.50
N GLU A 75 -7.60 -8.94 8.38
CA GLU A 75 -8.89 -8.25 8.35
C GLU A 75 -8.79 -6.90 9.07
N LEU A 76 -9.61 -5.93 8.63
CA LEU A 76 -9.78 -4.66 9.30
C LEU A 76 -10.28 -4.87 10.74
N ALA A 77 -9.48 -4.46 11.72
CA ALA A 77 -9.89 -4.38 13.12
C ALA A 77 -11.02 -3.36 13.33
N ASP A 78 -11.56 -3.29 14.55
CA ASP A 78 -12.49 -2.22 14.91
C ASP A 78 -11.87 -0.83 14.71
N GLU A 79 -12.73 0.18 14.59
CA GLU A 79 -12.32 1.55 14.26
C GLU A 79 -11.32 2.12 15.26
N GLU A 80 -11.50 1.88 16.56
CA GLU A 80 -10.62 2.43 17.59
C GLU A 80 -9.23 1.80 17.50
N THR A 81 -9.17 0.47 17.43
CA THR A 81 -7.92 -0.28 17.26
C THR A 81 -7.19 0.14 16.00
N PHE A 82 -7.89 0.20 14.86
CA PHE A 82 -7.29 0.61 13.59
C PHE A 82 -6.75 2.04 13.67
N MET A 83 -7.56 2.99 14.19
CA MET A 83 -7.17 4.40 14.26
C MET A 83 -5.96 4.62 15.16
N ASN A 84 -5.82 3.87 16.25
CA ASN A 84 -4.65 3.94 17.12
C ASN A 84 -3.37 3.51 16.37
N VAL A 85 -3.41 2.39 15.65
CA VAL A 85 -2.28 1.91 14.84
C VAL A 85 -1.99 2.86 13.68
N ALA A 86 -3.02 3.34 12.98
CA ALA A 86 -2.87 4.26 11.85
C ALA A 86 -2.24 5.58 12.27
N LYS A 87 -2.68 6.20 13.38
CA LYS A 87 -2.07 7.42 13.91
C LYS A 87 -0.60 7.20 14.30
N ALA A 88 -0.29 6.08 14.94
CA ALA A 88 1.10 5.75 15.28
C ALA A 88 1.97 5.59 14.03
N ARG A 89 1.45 4.94 12.98
CA ARG A 89 2.12 4.80 11.70
C ARG A 89 2.34 6.16 11.03
N VAL A 90 1.35 7.04 11.01
CA VAL A 90 1.49 8.38 10.43
C VAL A 90 2.53 9.20 11.21
N LYS A 91 2.54 9.15 12.54
CA LYS A 91 3.59 9.78 13.37
C LYS A 91 5.00 9.32 12.96
N GLN A 92 5.19 8.01 12.74
CA GLN A 92 6.45 7.47 12.25
C GLN A 92 6.80 7.93 10.83
N MET A 93 5.80 8.15 9.96
CA MET A 93 6.02 8.66 8.61
C MET A 93 6.35 10.15 8.58
N LEU A 94 5.83 10.94 9.53
CA LEU A 94 6.18 12.35 9.71
C LEU A 94 7.57 12.51 10.32
N ARG A 95 8.00 11.56 11.16
CA ARG A 95 9.29 11.58 11.87
C ARG A 95 9.99 10.23 11.72
N PRO A 96 10.46 9.87 10.52
CA PRO A 96 11.08 8.58 10.29
C PRO A 96 12.46 8.49 10.94
N ALA A 97 12.86 7.29 11.35
CA ALA A 97 14.21 7.05 11.89
C ALA A 97 15.30 7.18 10.81
N ALA A 98 14.96 6.96 9.53
CA ALA A 98 15.84 7.10 8.38
C ALA A 98 15.04 7.49 7.13
N GLY A 99 15.67 8.24 6.23
CA GLY A 99 15.03 8.75 5.01
C GLY A 99 14.25 10.04 5.20
N LEU A 100 13.56 10.48 4.14
CA LEU A 100 12.69 11.66 4.18
C LEU A 100 11.37 11.33 4.87
N SER A 101 10.81 12.30 5.59
CA SER A 101 9.42 12.22 6.03
C SER A 101 8.47 12.30 4.84
N ILE A 102 7.25 11.82 5.01
CA ILE A 102 6.20 11.93 3.97
C ILE A 102 5.96 13.40 3.56
N ILE A 103 6.10 14.36 4.48
CA ILE A 103 5.90 15.78 4.16
C ILE A 103 7.11 16.36 3.43
N GLN A 104 8.33 15.95 3.79
CA GLN A 104 9.53 16.33 3.03
C GLN A 104 9.46 15.81 1.60
N GLU A 105 9.13 14.52 1.45
CA GLU A 105 8.93 13.90 0.13
C GLU A 105 7.84 14.63 -0.68
N LEU A 106 6.69 14.92 -0.05
CA LEU A 106 5.60 15.67 -0.69
C LEU A 106 6.08 17.03 -1.18
N VAL A 107 6.72 17.83 -0.34
CA VAL A 107 7.18 19.18 -0.68
C VAL A 107 8.18 19.15 -1.82
N ASP A 108 9.10 18.18 -1.82
CA ASP A 108 10.07 18.02 -2.90
C ASP A 108 9.40 17.62 -4.22
N LEU A 109 8.47 16.68 -4.19
CA LEU A 109 7.73 16.25 -5.39
C LEU A 109 6.75 17.34 -5.89
N TRP A 110 6.21 18.18 -5.01
CA TRP A 110 5.23 19.23 -5.35
C TRP A 110 5.82 20.37 -6.20
N LYS A 111 7.15 20.52 -6.17
CA LYS A 111 7.91 21.45 -7.02
C LYS A 111 7.78 21.13 -8.51
N GLU A 112 7.53 19.87 -8.87
CA GLU A 112 7.28 19.44 -10.24
C GLU A 112 5.77 19.47 -10.55
N PRO A 113 5.27 20.41 -11.37
CA PRO A 113 3.83 20.55 -11.63
C PRO A 113 3.18 19.30 -12.23
N ARG A 114 3.93 18.50 -13.01
CA ARG A 114 3.44 17.26 -13.62
C ARG A 114 3.11 16.17 -12.61
N LEU A 115 3.70 16.22 -11.42
CA LEU A 115 3.46 15.23 -10.35
C LEU A 115 2.24 15.56 -9.50
N ARG A 116 1.78 16.82 -9.48
CA ARG A 116 0.67 17.26 -8.61
C ARG A 116 -0.63 16.47 -8.82
N PRO A 117 -1.07 16.16 -10.05
CA PRO A 117 -2.25 15.31 -10.26
C PRO A 117 -2.05 13.90 -9.69
N ILE A 118 -0.87 13.32 -9.86
CA ILE A 118 -0.53 11.96 -9.42
C ILE A 118 -0.49 11.89 -7.89
N LEU A 119 0.15 12.86 -7.23
CA LEU A 119 0.20 12.95 -5.76
C LEU A 119 -1.21 13.06 -5.15
N LYS A 120 -2.14 13.71 -5.85
CA LYS A 120 -3.54 13.79 -5.43
C LYS A 120 -4.30 12.47 -5.58
N GLU A 121 -3.72 11.42 -6.17
CA GLU A 121 -4.33 10.08 -6.24
C GLU A 121 -3.80 9.12 -5.16
N ILE A 122 -2.77 9.54 -4.41
CA ILE A 122 -2.11 8.73 -3.39
C ILE A 122 -2.56 9.18 -2.01
N ASP A 123 -3.05 8.22 -1.21
CA ASP A 123 -3.45 8.49 0.17
C ASP A 123 -2.24 8.96 1.01
N GLY A 124 -2.49 9.81 2.00
CA GLY A 124 -1.45 10.57 2.71
C GLY A 124 -1.12 11.88 1.99
N TYR A 125 -0.62 11.81 0.75
CA TYR A 125 -0.32 13.01 -0.06
C TYR A 125 -1.59 13.80 -0.40
N ARG A 126 -2.64 13.09 -0.84
CA ARG A 126 -3.96 13.66 -1.14
C ARG A 126 -4.51 14.40 0.09
N TYR A 127 -4.48 13.77 1.27
CA TYR A 127 -4.95 14.42 2.49
C TYR A 127 -4.07 15.59 2.91
N ALA A 128 -2.74 15.45 2.89
CA ALA A 128 -1.85 16.54 3.30
C ALA A 128 -2.05 17.81 2.46
N MET A 129 -2.28 17.65 1.15
CA MET A 129 -2.60 18.80 0.28
C MET A 129 -4.01 19.34 0.49
N LEU A 130 -4.99 18.49 0.79
CA LEU A 130 -6.33 18.94 1.21
C LEU A 130 -6.26 19.75 2.50
N PHE A 131 -5.53 19.25 3.49
CA PHE A 131 -5.29 19.92 4.77
C PHE A 131 -4.62 21.27 4.57
N ALA A 132 -3.58 21.36 3.74
CA ALA A 132 -2.93 22.62 3.40
C ALA A 132 -3.92 23.63 2.80
N SER A 133 -4.75 23.18 1.85
CA SER A 133 -5.79 24.01 1.24
C SER A 133 -6.85 24.48 2.24
N GLN A 134 -7.31 23.61 3.14
CA GLN A 134 -8.35 23.93 4.14
C GLN A 134 -7.85 24.94 5.16
N ASN A 135 -6.56 24.90 5.49
CA ASN A 135 -5.93 25.81 6.43
C ASN A 135 -5.26 27.02 5.77
N GLN A 136 -5.43 27.18 4.45
CA GLN A 136 -4.88 28.29 3.66
C GLN A 136 -3.36 28.44 3.78
N ILE A 137 -2.66 27.32 3.90
CA ILE A 137 -1.19 27.25 3.96
C ILE A 137 -0.62 26.65 2.67
N THR A 138 0.64 26.97 2.38
CA THR A 138 1.37 26.40 1.24
C THR A 138 1.88 25.00 1.56
N SER A 139 2.32 24.26 0.53
CA SER A 139 2.98 22.96 0.72
C SER A 139 4.19 23.07 1.65
N ASP A 140 5.02 24.10 1.47
CA ASP A 140 6.25 24.28 2.26
C ASP A 140 5.96 24.56 3.74
N MET A 141 4.84 25.22 4.04
CA MET A 141 4.41 25.48 5.41
C MET A 141 4.00 24.21 6.17
N LEU A 142 3.71 23.09 5.49
CA LEU A 142 3.46 21.80 6.15
C LEU A 142 4.70 21.29 6.92
N LEU A 143 5.91 21.78 6.60
CA LEU A 143 7.14 21.42 7.31
C LEU A 143 7.28 22.12 8.67
N GLN A 144 6.45 23.12 8.94
CA GLN A 144 6.56 24.01 10.09
C GLN A 144 5.28 24.07 10.92
N LEU A 145 4.47 23.00 10.86
CA LEU A 145 3.26 22.90 11.68
C LEU A 145 3.63 22.91 13.17
N ASP A 146 2.84 23.62 13.97
CA ASP A 146 2.87 23.45 15.41
C ASP A 146 2.28 22.08 15.81
N ALA A 147 2.39 21.75 17.09
CA ALA A 147 1.96 20.45 17.60
C ALA A 147 0.45 20.18 17.41
N ASP A 148 -0.40 21.20 17.54
CA ASP A 148 -1.86 21.05 17.38
C ASP A 148 -2.22 20.79 15.91
N MET A 149 -1.58 21.51 15.00
CA MET A 149 -1.76 21.33 13.56
C MET A 149 -1.17 20.01 13.06
N GLU A 150 -0.02 19.58 13.59
CA GLU A 150 0.57 18.28 13.31
C GLU A 150 -0.37 17.15 13.77
N ASP A 151 -0.95 17.23 14.98
CA ASP A 151 -1.90 16.23 15.48
C ASP A 151 -3.19 16.17 14.65
N LYS A 152 -3.71 17.30 14.16
CA LYS A 152 -4.85 17.33 13.23
C LYS A 152 -4.51 16.68 11.90
N LEU A 153 -3.33 16.96 11.34
CA LEU A 153 -2.86 16.32 10.11
C LEU A 153 -2.73 14.79 10.29
N ILE A 154 -2.15 14.35 11.41
CA ILE A 154 -2.03 12.93 11.77
C ILE A 154 -3.39 12.26 11.82
N HIS A 155 -4.34 12.87 12.54
CA HIS A 155 -5.69 12.34 12.66
C HIS A 155 -6.35 12.20 11.28
N GLY A 156 -6.22 13.23 10.46
CA GLY A 156 -6.84 13.28 9.15
C GLY A 156 -6.30 12.25 8.15
N ILE A 157 -4.98 12.08 8.09
CA ILE A 157 -4.35 11.01 7.27
C ILE A 157 -4.78 9.63 7.78
N ALA A 158 -4.82 9.42 9.11
CA ALA A 158 -5.26 8.15 9.67
C ALA A 158 -6.73 7.83 9.31
N GLN A 159 -7.60 8.85 9.30
CA GLN A 159 -8.99 8.69 8.90
C GLN A 159 -9.12 8.36 7.41
N GLU A 160 -8.28 8.96 6.56
CA GLU A 160 -8.18 8.59 5.14
C GLU A 160 -7.77 7.12 4.96
N TYR A 161 -6.82 6.63 5.75
CA TYR A 161 -6.42 5.22 5.74
C TYR A 161 -7.55 4.30 6.20
N LEU A 162 -8.37 4.70 7.17
CA LEU A 162 -9.54 3.92 7.58
C LEU A 162 -10.57 3.82 6.46
N ILE A 163 -10.83 4.92 5.74
CA ILE A 163 -11.71 4.92 4.57
C ILE A 163 -11.16 3.97 3.48
N HIS A 164 -9.85 4.01 3.25
CA HIS A 164 -9.19 3.09 2.31
C HIS A 164 -9.31 1.63 2.76
N ALA A 165 -9.06 1.32 4.03
CA ALA A 165 -9.15 -0.02 4.58
C ALA A 165 -10.57 -0.59 4.49
N ARG A 166 -11.60 0.22 4.78
CA ARG A 166 -13.00 -0.16 4.56
C ARG A 166 -13.28 -0.48 3.09
N ARG A 167 -12.68 0.27 2.17
CA ARG A 167 -12.78 0.00 0.73
C ARG A 167 -12.05 -1.29 0.34
N GLN A 168 -10.91 -1.60 0.97
CA GLN A 168 -10.20 -2.86 0.77
C GLN A 168 -11.06 -4.05 1.22
N GLU A 169 -11.65 -4.01 2.41
CA GLU A 169 -12.58 -5.04 2.90
C GLU A 169 -13.72 -5.32 1.91
N GLN A 170 -14.31 -4.26 1.35
CA GLN A 170 -15.41 -4.40 0.40
C GLN A 170 -15.00 -4.92 -0.98
N LYS A 171 -13.76 -4.67 -1.41
CA LYS A 171 -13.35 -4.86 -2.80
C LYS A 171 -12.31 -5.95 -3.01
N PHE A 172 -11.66 -6.42 -1.96
CA PHE A 172 -10.73 -7.53 -2.07
C PHE A 172 -11.46 -8.78 -2.58
N PRO A 173 -10.85 -9.53 -3.51
CA PRO A 173 -11.38 -10.84 -3.87
C PRO A 173 -11.40 -11.73 -2.62
N ARG A 174 -12.40 -12.63 -2.54
CA ARG A 174 -12.44 -13.62 -1.47
C ARG A 174 -11.25 -14.55 -1.64
N VAL A 175 -10.47 -14.74 -0.59
CA VAL A 175 -9.45 -15.79 -0.56
C VAL A 175 -10.12 -17.14 -0.36
N ASN A 176 -9.53 -18.21 -0.89
CA ASN A 176 -10.01 -19.54 -0.59
C ASN A 176 -9.63 -19.85 0.86
N ALA A 177 -10.61 -19.78 1.77
CA ALA A 177 -10.42 -19.92 3.22
C ALA A 177 -9.88 -21.29 3.65
N ALA A 178 -9.70 -22.23 2.72
CA ALA A 178 -9.17 -23.57 2.94
C ALA A 178 -7.63 -23.67 2.94
N ALA A 179 -6.88 -22.57 2.87
CA ALA A 179 -5.42 -22.62 2.88
C ALA A 179 -4.84 -22.89 4.28
N TYR A 180 -5.13 -24.07 4.83
CA TYR A 180 -4.19 -24.80 5.68
C TYR A 180 -2.94 -25.12 4.84
N ASP A 181 -1.78 -25.26 5.49
CA ASP A 181 -0.47 -25.41 4.83
C ASP A 181 -0.50 -26.30 3.58
N GLY A 182 -0.18 -25.70 2.43
CA GLY A 182 0.02 -26.42 1.16
C GLY A 182 -1.21 -26.58 0.28
N PHE A 183 -2.15 -25.61 0.28
CA PHE A 183 -3.29 -25.64 -0.64
C PHE A 183 -2.84 -25.58 -2.11
N GLU A 184 -3.32 -26.53 -2.91
CA GLU A 184 -3.09 -26.59 -4.36
C GLU A 184 -4.33 -26.09 -5.11
N GLY A 185 -4.12 -25.17 -6.05
CA GLY A 185 -5.16 -24.54 -6.85
C GLY A 185 -5.18 -23.03 -6.73
N HIS A 186 -6.26 -22.42 -7.23
CA HIS A 186 -6.34 -20.97 -7.32
C HIS A 186 -6.51 -20.30 -5.94
N PRO A 187 -5.68 -19.28 -5.58
CA PRO A 187 -5.65 -18.71 -4.23
C PRO A 187 -6.90 -17.90 -3.86
N PHE A 188 -7.68 -17.48 -4.86
CA PHE A 188 -8.94 -16.76 -4.67
C PHE A 188 -10.13 -17.66 -4.96
N GLY A 189 -11.20 -17.50 -4.18
CA GLY A 189 -12.46 -18.22 -4.39
C GLY A 189 -13.13 -17.78 -5.69
N MET A 190 -13.76 -18.73 -6.39
CA MET A 190 -14.61 -18.43 -7.54
C MET A 190 -15.91 -17.73 -7.07
N TYR A 191 -16.37 -16.76 -7.84
CA TYR A 191 -17.66 -16.09 -7.63
C TYR A 191 -18.83 -17.01 -7.99
#